data_AF-A0A4W5QBQ5-F1
#
_entry.id   AF-A0A4W5QBQ5-F1
#
_cell.length_a   1.000
_cell.length_b   1.000
_cell.length_c   1.000
_cell.angle_alpha   90.00
_cell.angle_beta   90.00
_cell.angle_gamma   90.00
#
_symmetry.space_group_name_H-M   'P 1'
#
loop_
_entity.id
_entity.type
_entity.pdbx_description
1 polymer ?
#
loop_
_entity_poly.entity_id
_entity_poly.type
_entity_poly.pdbx_seq_one_letter_code
_entity_poly.pdbx_strand_id
1 'polypeptide(L)'
;MSELALDEMSVLSAIYCEKDEFELLEKSAEKGFVFCIQMELEAATSERTLLSLLFQLPTEYPHCVPEISVSSEQLSRKQCQHIKQSLLEKASALEPEPMVYELLLWLQQNFTELTLNDQSQVKEVEEEGGEEETWIALFLIDHMRSKTKYIKTIEKWSSELGLTGRLFWGKLILVLLQGARRSIKEYIHLQRTVKVDVDSSGKRCKEKMMRVLCETQVSDLKRISSFEIKECLSLEELKGEFEQVGLLKLYQEFVTTLP
;
A
#
# COMPACT_ATOMS: atom_id res chain seq x y z
N MET A 1 26.93 21.94 -1.43
CA MET A 1 25.59 22.19 -0.89
C MET A 1 24.69 22.61 -2.03
N SER A 2 23.70 21.79 -2.38
CA SER A 2 22.76 22.06 -3.47
C SER A 2 21.76 23.17 -3.07
N GLU A 3 21.46 24.10 -3.98
CA GLU A 3 20.42 25.12 -3.81
C GLU A 3 19.03 24.49 -3.62
N LEU A 4 18.77 23.37 -4.31
CA LEU A 4 17.52 22.62 -4.20
C LEU A 4 17.27 22.06 -2.79
N ALA A 5 18.34 21.63 -2.11
CA ALA A 5 18.24 21.12 -0.75
C ALA A 5 17.92 22.24 0.26
N LEU A 6 18.46 23.44 0.03
CA LEU A 6 18.15 24.62 0.84
C LEU A 6 16.69 25.04 0.68
N ASP A 7 16.20 25.08 -0.55
CA ASP A 7 14.81 25.43 -0.85
C ASP A 7 13.84 24.42 -0.24
N GLU A 8 14.11 23.12 -0.39
CA GLU A 8 13.29 22.07 0.21
C GLU A 8 13.23 22.20 1.74
N MET A 9 14.36 22.47 2.39
CA MET A 9 14.37 22.70 3.84
C MET A 9 13.57 23.91 4.26
N SER A 10 13.63 25.01 3.50
CA SER A 10 12.83 26.19 3.77
C SER A 10 11.34 25.86 3.68
N VAL A 11 10.93 25.07 2.68
CA VAL A 11 9.55 24.61 2.51
C VAL A 11 9.13 23.68 3.65
N LEU A 12 9.96 22.70 4.01
CA LEU A 12 9.66 21.76 5.10
C LEU A 12 9.48 22.49 6.44
N SER A 13 10.37 23.42 6.77
CA SER A 13 10.26 24.21 8.00
C SER A 13 9.02 25.11 8.05
N ALA A 14 8.48 25.50 6.90
CA ALA A 14 7.25 26.28 6.81
C ALA A 14 6.00 25.40 6.94
N ILE A 15 6.06 24.16 6.46
CA ILE A 15 4.97 23.17 6.57
C ILE A 15 4.87 22.67 8.01
N TYR A 16 6.00 22.29 8.62
CA TYR A 16 6.13 21.76 9.97
C TYR A 16 6.59 22.86 10.93
N CYS A 17 5.73 23.86 11.12
CA CYS A 17 6.06 25.10 11.83
C CYS A 17 5.59 25.12 13.29
N GLU A 18 4.86 24.10 13.75
CA GLU A 18 4.50 24.00 15.16
C GLU A 18 5.72 23.62 16.00
N LYS A 19 5.58 23.85 17.31
CA LYS A 19 6.66 23.56 18.26
C LYS A 19 7.02 22.07 18.22
N ASP A 20 8.32 21.78 18.11
CA ASP A 20 8.91 20.44 18.11
C ASP A 20 8.65 19.60 16.82
N GLU A 21 7.90 20.12 15.83
CA GLU A 21 7.64 19.42 14.56
C GLU A 21 8.82 19.39 13.59
N PHE A 22 9.65 20.44 13.55
CA PHE A 22 10.84 20.51 12.72
C PHE A 22 12.02 21.04 13.53
N GLU A 23 13.12 20.29 13.55
CA GLU A 23 14.36 20.68 14.21
C GLU A 23 15.56 20.47 13.29
N LEU A 24 16.24 21.56 12.93
CA LEU A 24 17.52 21.50 12.23
C LEU A 24 18.64 21.24 13.22
N LEU A 25 19.26 20.07 13.15
CA LEU A 25 20.31 19.63 14.07
C LEU A 25 21.71 20.02 13.60
N GLU A 26 21.99 19.84 12.30
CA GLU A 26 23.29 20.16 11.70
C GLU A 26 23.13 20.74 10.29
N LYS A 27 23.92 21.76 10.00
CA LYS A 27 24.11 22.32 8.66
C LYS A 27 25.60 22.50 8.41
N SER A 28 26.17 21.67 7.54
CA SER A 28 27.59 21.67 7.22
C SER A 28 27.83 21.60 5.72
N ALA A 29 28.84 22.31 5.23
CA ALA A 29 29.22 22.26 3.83
C ALA A 29 29.77 20.89 3.41
N GLU A 30 30.33 20.13 4.35
CA GLU A 30 30.99 18.83 4.12
C GLU A 30 30.05 17.64 4.37
N LYS A 31 29.12 17.77 5.32
CA LYS A 31 28.21 16.68 5.72
C LYS A 31 26.77 16.88 5.27
N GLY A 32 26.45 18.03 4.68
CA GLY A 32 25.10 18.38 4.25
C GLY A 32 24.22 18.80 5.43
N PHE A 33 22.98 18.30 5.45
CA PHE A 33 21.98 18.68 6.46
C PHE A 33 21.56 17.49 7.29
N VAL A 34 21.37 17.70 8.59
CA VAL A 34 20.75 16.74 9.49
C VAL A 34 19.60 17.44 10.19
N PHE A 35 18.39 16.93 10.02
CA PHE A 35 17.21 17.50 10.66
C PHE A 35 16.22 16.41 11.06
N CYS A 36 15.41 16.71 12.06
CA CYS A 36 14.36 15.85 12.56
C CYS A 36 13.00 16.46 12.23
N ILE A 37 12.07 15.61 11.81
CA ILE A 37 10.65 15.94 11.68
C ILE A 37 9.87 15.04 12.63
N GLN A 38 9.09 15.66 13.51
CA GLN A 38 8.10 14.95 14.31
C GLN A 38 6.72 15.11 13.68
N MET A 39 5.96 14.02 13.60
CA MET A 39 4.62 14.05 13.06
C MET A 39 3.70 13.03 13.74
N GLU A 40 2.46 13.43 13.95
CA GLU A 40 1.39 12.52 14.37
C GLU A 40 0.75 11.86 13.15
N LEU A 41 0.64 10.53 13.19
CA LEU A 41 0.02 9.73 12.15
C LEU A 41 -1.12 8.91 12.74
N GLU A 42 -2.26 8.87 12.05
CA GLU A 42 -3.41 8.09 12.50
C GLU A 42 -3.35 6.67 11.92
N ALA A 43 -3.34 5.66 12.80
CA ALA A 43 -3.46 4.26 12.40
C ALA A 43 -4.94 3.86 12.24
N ALA A 44 -5.21 2.69 11.63
CA ALA A 44 -6.58 2.15 11.47
C ALA A 44 -7.39 2.05 12.77
N THR A 45 -6.73 1.99 13.93
CA THR A 45 -7.37 1.91 15.25
C THR A 45 -7.83 3.26 15.80
N SER A 46 -7.73 4.35 15.02
CA SER A 46 -7.95 5.74 15.48
C SER A 46 -7.02 6.17 16.63
N GLU A 47 -5.95 5.41 16.88
CA GLU A 47 -4.86 5.80 17.75
C GLU A 47 -3.86 6.64 16.95
N ARG A 48 -3.51 7.80 17.52
CA ARG A 48 -2.48 8.67 16.96
C ARG A 48 -1.11 8.22 17.43
N THR A 49 -0.25 7.95 16.47
CA THR A 49 1.12 7.53 16.70
C THR A 49 2.08 8.68 16.38
N LEU A 50 2.89 9.08 17.36
CA LEU A 50 3.95 10.08 17.16
C LEU A 50 5.20 9.40 16.60
N LEU A 51 5.66 9.89 15.45
CA LEU A 51 6.90 9.44 14.81
C LEU A 51 7.92 10.57 14.80
N SER A 52 9.17 10.21 15.08
CA SER A 52 10.34 11.06 14.87
C SER A 52 11.17 10.49 13.72
N LEU A 53 11.32 11.31 12.68
CA LEU A 53 12.01 11.00 11.43
C LEU A 53 13.25 11.88 11.32
N LEU A 54 14.42 11.25 11.39
CA LEU A 54 15.70 11.92 11.18
C LEU A 54 16.11 11.75 9.72
N PHE A 55 16.35 12.87 9.05
CA PHE A 55 16.89 12.90 7.70
C PHE A 55 18.31 13.46 7.73
N GLN A 56 19.22 12.77 7.04
CA GLN A 56 20.52 13.30 6.68
C GLN A 56 20.57 13.41 5.15
N LEU A 57 20.70 14.63 4.66
CA LEU A 57 20.85 14.93 3.23
C LEU A 57 22.34 15.02 2.91
N PRO A 58 22.91 14.07 2.14
CA PRO A 58 24.30 14.15 1.70
C PRO A 58 24.55 15.36 0.79
N THR A 59 25.82 15.68 0.54
CA THR A 59 26.20 16.81 -0.31
C THR A 59 25.74 16.68 -1.76
N GLU A 60 25.53 15.45 -2.22
CA GLU A 60 25.11 15.06 -3.58
C GLU A 60 23.58 15.04 -3.74
N TYR A 61 22.82 15.22 -2.65
CA TYR A 61 21.37 15.29 -2.70
C TYR A 61 20.88 16.43 -3.62
N PRO A 62 19.85 16.22 -4.47
CA PRO A 62 18.95 15.05 -4.56
C PRO A 62 19.39 13.93 -5.53
N HIS A 63 20.63 13.95 -6.03
CA HIS A 63 21.11 12.89 -6.94
C HIS A 63 21.43 11.57 -6.21
N CYS A 64 21.42 11.58 -4.88
CA CYS A 64 21.42 10.40 -4.03
C CYS A 64 20.25 10.47 -3.03
N VAL A 65 19.82 9.31 -2.53
CA VAL A 65 18.77 9.24 -1.52
C VAL A 65 19.26 9.79 -0.17
N PRO A 66 18.36 10.36 0.66
CA PRO A 66 18.71 10.75 2.02
C PRO A 66 18.92 9.53 2.91
N GLU A 67 19.74 9.66 3.96
CA GLU A 67 19.73 8.67 5.04
C GLU A 67 18.55 8.97 5.97
N ILE A 68 17.81 7.92 6.31
CA ILE A 68 16.59 8.04 7.10
C ILE A 68 16.72 7.18 8.37
N SER A 69 16.36 7.76 9.51
CA SER A 69 16.14 7.00 10.74
C SER A 69 14.75 7.28 11.29
N VAL A 70 14.09 6.23 11.76
CA VAL A 70 12.70 6.28 12.23
C VAL A 70 12.66 5.80 13.66
N SER A 71 12.01 6.56 14.54
CA SER A 71 11.80 6.20 15.93
C SER A 71 10.39 6.58 16.40
N SER A 72 9.85 5.80 17.33
CA SER A 72 8.57 6.05 17.99
C SER A 72 8.55 5.30 19.32
N GLU A 73 7.94 5.88 20.34
CA GLU A 73 7.73 5.21 21.64
C GLU A 73 6.57 4.20 21.58
N GLN A 74 5.67 4.36 20.62
CA GLN A 74 4.45 3.57 20.48
C GLN A 74 4.59 2.42 19.46
N LEU A 75 5.68 2.40 18.68
CA LEU A 75 5.96 1.34 17.72
C LEU A 75 7.10 0.44 18.19
N SER A 76 7.03 -0.83 17.81
CA SER A 76 8.15 -1.76 18.02
C SER A 76 9.35 -1.37 17.14
N ARG A 77 10.55 -1.76 17.58
CA ARG A 77 11.79 -1.56 16.79
C ARG A 77 11.67 -2.16 15.39
N LYS A 78 10.96 -3.29 15.24
CA LYS A 78 10.71 -3.94 13.95
C LYS A 78 9.81 -3.10 13.05
N GLN A 79 8.74 -2.52 13.60
CA GLN A 79 7.86 -1.61 12.85
C GLN A 79 8.62 -0.35 12.41
N CYS A 80 9.43 0.25 13.28
CA CYS A 80 10.28 1.39 12.88
C CYS A 80 11.27 1.02 11.77
N GLN A 81 11.89 -0.17 11.84
CA GLN A 81 12.79 -0.65 10.79
C GLN A 81 12.05 -0.92 9.48
N HIS A 82 10.84 -1.47 9.53
CA HIS A 82 10.01 -1.69 8.36
C HIS A 82 9.65 -0.37 7.68
N ILE A 83 9.20 0.63 8.45
CA ILE A 83 8.89 1.98 7.95
C ILE A 83 10.14 2.61 7.31
N LYS A 84 11.30 2.54 7.97
CA LYS A 84 12.58 3.02 7.42
C LYS A 84 12.88 2.37 6.07
N GLN A 85 12.77 1.05 5.98
CA GLN A 85 13.09 0.32 4.77
C GLN A 85 12.14 0.70 3.62
N SER A 86 10.84 0.80 3.89
CA SER A 86 9.86 1.21 2.88
C SER A 86 10.06 2.65 2.40
N LEU A 87 10.48 3.56 3.29
CA LEU A 87 10.83 4.93 2.90
C LEU A 87 12.06 4.97 1.98
N LEU A 88 13.09 4.18 2.27
CA LEU A 88 14.28 4.11 1.43
C LEU A 88 13.99 3.48 0.06
N GLU A 89 13.15 2.44 0.01
CA GLU A 89 12.67 1.85 -1.24
C GLU A 89 11.91 2.88 -2.08
N LYS A 90 10.97 3.61 -1.47
CA LYS A 90 10.24 4.70 -2.13
C LYS A 90 11.20 5.79 -2.62
N ALA A 91 12.18 6.21 -1.83
CA ALA A 91 13.17 7.21 -2.21
C ALA A 91 13.97 6.78 -3.45
N SER A 92 14.38 5.51 -3.52
CA SER A 92 15.13 4.97 -4.66
C SER A 92 14.33 4.91 -5.97
N ALA A 93 13.00 4.92 -5.89
CA ALA A 93 12.10 4.88 -7.03
C ALA A 93 11.70 6.28 -7.55
N LEU A 94 12.11 7.35 -6.85
CA LEU A 94 11.82 8.73 -7.25
C LEU A 94 12.85 9.26 -8.24
N GLU A 95 12.43 10.25 -9.02
CA GLU A 95 13.35 11.03 -9.84
C GLU A 95 14.31 11.82 -8.92
N PRO A 96 15.52 12.18 -9.39
CA PRO A 96 16.53 12.88 -8.60
C PRO A 96 16.16 14.36 -8.38
N GLU A 97 15.04 14.57 -7.70
CA GLU A 97 14.46 15.83 -7.26
C GLU A 97 14.32 15.82 -5.73
N PRO A 98 14.17 16.99 -5.08
CA PRO A 98 13.88 17.04 -3.65
C PRO A 98 12.64 16.20 -3.30
N MET A 99 12.82 15.21 -2.43
CA MET A 99 11.88 14.09 -2.22
C MET A 99 11.38 13.95 -0.78
N VAL A 100 11.94 14.67 0.19
CA VAL A 100 11.62 14.48 1.62
C VAL A 100 10.14 14.72 1.87
N TYR A 101 9.56 15.78 1.30
CA TYR A 101 8.13 16.05 1.46
C TYR A 101 7.26 14.95 0.83
N GLU A 102 7.65 14.42 -0.34
CA GLU A 102 6.92 13.31 -0.96
C GLU A 102 7.00 12.04 -0.10
N LEU A 103 8.15 11.76 0.52
CA LEU A 103 8.33 10.65 1.44
C LEU A 103 7.43 10.76 2.68
N LEU A 104 7.30 11.97 3.25
CA LEU A 104 6.43 12.24 4.39
C LEU A 104 4.96 12.07 4.03
N LEU A 105 4.54 12.60 2.87
CA LEU A 105 3.18 12.44 2.37
C LEU A 105 2.85 10.97 2.06
N TRP A 106 3.79 10.25 1.47
CA TRP A 106 3.64 8.83 1.22
C TRP A 106 3.51 8.05 2.54
N LEU A 107 4.32 8.38 3.54
CA LEU A 107 4.24 7.75 4.86
C LEU A 107 2.86 7.96 5.48
N GLN A 108 2.35 9.19 5.48
CA GLN A 108 1.00 9.51 5.99
C GLN A 108 -0.07 8.64 5.34
N GLN A 109 0.03 8.40 4.03
CA GLN A 109 -0.95 7.62 3.28
C GLN A 109 -0.85 6.11 3.50
N ASN A 110 0.33 5.60 3.87
CA ASN A 110 0.61 4.15 3.97
C ASN A 110 0.86 3.69 5.41
N PHE A 111 0.83 4.61 6.39
CA PHE A 111 1.22 4.35 7.78
C PHE A 111 0.45 3.19 8.42
N THR A 112 -0.86 3.16 8.24
CA THR A 112 -1.74 2.09 8.72
C THR A 112 -1.28 0.72 8.25
N GLU A 113 -0.90 0.57 6.98
CA GLU A 113 -0.48 -0.72 6.42
C GLU A 113 0.89 -1.15 6.93
N LEU A 114 1.78 -0.17 7.11
CA LEU A 114 3.13 -0.42 7.63
C LEU A 114 3.13 -0.86 9.10
N THR A 115 2.12 -0.44 9.87
CA THR A 115 2.01 -0.71 11.31
C THR A 115 1.16 -1.94 11.64
N LEU A 116 0.17 -2.30 10.81
CA LEU A 116 -0.62 -3.54 10.95
C LEU A 116 0.19 -4.84 10.68
N ASN A 117 1.44 -4.72 10.23
CA ASN A 117 2.30 -5.83 9.81
C ASN A 117 2.93 -6.65 10.96
N ASP A 118 2.42 -6.62 12.19
CA ASP A 118 3.06 -7.25 13.36
C ASP A 118 2.99 -8.79 13.43
N GLN A 119 2.78 -9.47 12.30
CA GLN A 119 3.05 -10.92 12.22
C GLN A 119 3.74 -11.23 10.91
N SER A 120 5.00 -11.66 11.03
CA SER A 120 5.89 -12.23 10.01
C SER A 120 6.54 -11.27 8.99
N GLN A 121 7.56 -10.56 9.46
CA GLN A 121 8.78 -10.36 8.66
C GLN A 121 9.96 -10.94 9.43
N VAL A 122 10.17 -12.25 9.28
CA VAL A 122 11.50 -12.86 9.39
C VAL A 122 11.93 -13.13 7.96
N LYS A 123 12.91 -12.38 7.47
CA LYS A 123 13.69 -12.78 6.31
C LYS A 123 14.79 -13.74 6.81
N GLU A 124 14.45 -15.01 6.87
CA GLU A 124 15.34 -16.19 6.74
C GLU A 124 14.41 -17.30 6.23
N VAL A 125 14.72 -18.25 5.36
CA VAL A 125 15.79 -18.63 4.43
C VAL A 125 15.05 -19.61 3.47
N GLU A 126 15.71 -20.05 2.42
CA GLU A 126 15.40 -21.23 1.59
C GLU A 126 14.57 -22.38 2.22
N GLU A 127 13.86 -23.07 1.33
CA GLU A 127 13.45 -24.48 1.33
C GLU A 127 12.23 -24.98 2.15
N GLU A 128 11.29 -25.52 1.37
CA GLU A 128 10.49 -26.74 1.54
C GLU A 128 9.67 -26.99 2.83
N GLY A 129 8.37 -27.19 2.60
CA GLY A 129 7.59 -28.17 3.38
C GLY A 129 6.84 -27.63 4.60
N GLY A 130 5.93 -26.69 4.38
CA GLY A 130 4.85 -26.39 5.32
C GLY A 130 3.62 -25.99 4.53
N GLU A 131 2.45 -26.52 4.87
CA GLU A 131 1.19 -26.25 4.17
C GLU A 131 1.04 -24.74 3.92
N GLU A 132 1.06 -24.34 2.64
CA GLU A 132 1.06 -22.94 2.23
C GLU A 132 -0.17 -22.23 2.80
N GLU A 133 0.04 -21.41 3.83
CA GLU A 133 -0.98 -20.55 4.40
C GLU A 133 -1.59 -19.69 3.29
N THR A 134 -2.82 -20.05 2.92
CA THR A 134 -3.53 -19.44 1.82
C THR A 134 -4.32 -18.24 2.35
N TRP A 135 -4.06 -17.08 1.78
CA TRP A 135 -4.75 -15.85 2.11
C TRP A 135 -5.83 -15.56 1.09
N ILE A 136 -6.87 -14.85 1.54
CA ILE A 136 -7.94 -14.33 0.71
C ILE A 136 -8.06 -12.84 0.92
N ALA A 137 -8.27 -12.12 -0.18
CA ALA A 137 -8.67 -10.73 -0.12
C ALA A 137 -9.85 -10.45 -1.05
N LEU A 138 -10.75 -9.58 -0.58
CA LEU A 138 -11.93 -9.15 -1.30
C LEU A 138 -11.93 -7.62 -1.42
N PHE A 139 -12.11 -7.13 -2.64
CA PHE A 139 -12.11 -5.70 -2.94
C PHE A 139 -13.36 -5.31 -3.71
N LEU A 140 -13.89 -4.13 -3.41
CA LEU A 140 -14.91 -3.45 -4.19
C LEU A 140 -14.25 -2.44 -5.12
N ILE A 141 -14.64 -2.49 -6.39
CA ILE A 141 -14.31 -1.49 -7.40
C ILE A 141 -15.58 -0.69 -7.68
N ASP A 142 -15.48 0.64 -7.61
CA ASP A 142 -16.66 1.48 -7.81
C ASP A 142 -17.15 1.45 -9.26
N HIS A 143 -16.23 1.54 -10.21
CA HIS A 143 -16.57 1.51 -11.63
C HIS A 143 -15.37 1.10 -12.50
N MET A 144 -15.66 0.56 -13.68
CA MET A 144 -14.68 0.26 -14.73
C MET A 144 -15.03 1.05 -15.99
N ARG A 145 -14.35 2.17 -16.29
CA ARG A 145 -14.63 2.94 -17.53
C ARG A 145 -14.17 2.20 -18.78
N SER A 146 -13.06 1.45 -18.68
CA SER A 146 -12.58 0.55 -19.73
C SER A 146 -12.53 -0.90 -19.27
N LYS A 147 -13.68 -1.58 -19.31
CA LYS A 147 -13.84 -2.97 -18.87
C LYS A 147 -12.77 -3.91 -19.46
N THR A 148 -12.58 -3.92 -20.78
CA THR A 148 -11.62 -4.82 -21.44
C THR A 148 -10.19 -4.58 -20.98
N LYS A 149 -9.79 -3.32 -20.77
CA LYS A 149 -8.46 -2.97 -20.30
C LYS A 149 -8.29 -3.37 -18.84
N TYR A 150 -9.29 -3.11 -18.02
CA TYR A 150 -9.27 -3.43 -16.59
C TYR A 150 -9.16 -4.94 -16.38
N ILE A 151 -9.99 -5.72 -17.05
CA ILE A 151 -9.96 -7.18 -17.04
C ILE A 151 -8.55 -7.69 -17.38
N LYS A 152 -7.99 -7.25 -18.51
CA LYS A 152 -6.65 -7.69 -18.94
C LYS A 152 -5.56 -7.35 -17.93
N THR A 153 -5.65 -6.18 -17.29
CA THR A 153 -4.67 -5.77 -16.28
C THR A 153 -4.77 -6.62 -15.03
N ILE A 154 -5.99 -6.88 -14.54
CA ILE A 154 -6.22 -7.77 -13.40
C ILE A 154 -5.71 -9.18 -13.72
N GLU A 155 -6.09 -9.75 -14.86
CA GLU A 155 -5.65 -11.09 -15.28
C GLU A 155 -4.11 -11.16 -15.35
N LYS A 156 -3.48 -10.13 -15.90
CA LYS A 156 -2.02 -10.02 -15.97
C LYS A 156 -1.40 -10.04 -14.57
N TRP A 157 -1.84 -9.16 -13.67
CA TRP A 157 -1.29 -9.10 -12.31
C TRP A 157 -1.54 -10.37 -11.52
N SER A 158 -2.75 -10.92 -11.59
CA SER A 158 -3.06 -12.20 -10.94
C SER A 158 -2.14 -13.30 -11.43
N SER A 159 -1.89 -13.39 -12.74
CA SER A 159 -0.96 -14.36 -13.32
C SER A 159 0.49 -14.11 -12.90
N GLU A 160 0.98 -12.88 -12.96
CA GLU A 160 2.37 -12.52 -12.63
C GLU A 160 2.68 -12.78 -11.15
N LEU A 161 1.69 -12.63 -10.28
CA LEU A 161 1.83 -12.80 -8.83
C LEU A 161 1.47 -14.22 -8.35
N GLY A 162 1.06 -15.12 -9.25
CA GLY A 162 0.62 -16.47 -8.91
C GLY A 162 -0.65 -16.51 -8.06
N LEU A 163 -1.54 -15.54 -8.24
CA LEU A 163 -2.82 -15.45 -7.56
C LEU A 163 -3.93 -16.12 -8.39
N THR A 164 -4.84 -16.80 -7.71
CA THR A 164 -6.10 -17.28 -8.28
C THR A 164 -7.26 -16.48 -7.70
N GLY A 165 -8.48 -16.64 -8.24
CA GLY A 165 -9.59 -15.83 -7.75
C GLY A 165 -10.69 -15.60 -8.77
N ARG A 166 -11.53 -14.60 -8.50
CA ARG A 166 -12.65 -14.22 -9.37
C ARG A 166 -12.81 -12.71 -9.46
N LEU A 167 -13.01 -12.19 -10.67
CA LEU A 167 -13.60 -10.88 -10.89
C LEU A 167 -15.10 -11.05 -11.13
N PHE A 168 -15.90 -10.47 -10.25
CA PHE A 168 -17.34 -10.31 -10.44
C PHE A 168 -17.63 -8.93 -11.01
N TRP A 169 -18.53 -8.84 -11.98
CA TRP A 169 -19.00 -7.56 -12.51
C TRP A 169 -20.48 -7.64 -12.88
N GLY A 170 -21.17 -6.50 -12.91
CA GLY A 170 -22.61 -6.41 -13.15
C GLY A 170 -23.24 -5.44 -12.17
N LYS A 171 -23.97 -5.95 -11.17
CA LYS A 171 -24.55 -5.11 -10.10
C LYS A 171 -23.49 -4.50 -9.18
N LEU A 172 -22.47 -5.29 -8.83
CA LEU A 172 -21.28 -4.87 -8.09
C LEU A 172 -20.05 -5.30 -8.87
N ILE A 173 -18.94 -4.59 -8.70
CA ILE A 173 -17.65 -5.00 -9.26
C ILE A 173 -16.77 -5.42 -8.09
N LEU A 174 -16.55 -6.71 -7.95
CA LEU A 174 -15.77 -7.28 -6.85
C LEU A 174 -14.58 -8.07 -7.38
N VAL A 175 -13.44 -7.94 -6.73
CA VAL A 175 -12.27 -8.79 -6.99
C VAL A 175 -12.00 -9.63 -5.76
N LEU A 176 -12.10 -10.94 -5.94
CA LEU A 176 -11.71 -11.94 -4.96
C LEU A 176 -10.36 -12.53 -5.38
N LEU A 177 -9.37 -12.52 -4.49
CA LEU A 177 -8.07 -13.12 -4.71
C LEU A 177 -7.78 -14.18 -3.66
N GLN A 178 -7.08 -15.22 -4.09
CA GLN A 178 -6.60 -16.31 -3.27
C GLN A 178 -5.13 -16.58 -3.62
N GLY A 179 -4.28 -16.71 -2.61
CA GLY A 179 -2.87 -17.06 -2.81
C GLY A 179 -1.99 -16.68 -1.62
N ALA A 180 -0.69 -16.57 -1.87
CA ALA A 180 0.25 -16.16 -0.83
C ALA A 180 -0.02 -14.71 -0.38
N ARG A 181 0.08 -14.45 0.93
CA ARG A 181 -0.12 -13.10 1.49
C ARG A 181 0.71 -12.04 0.80
N ARG A 182 1.99 -12.34 0.52
CA ARG A 182 2.91 -11.43 -0.18
C ARG A 182 2.38 -11.01 -1.56
N SER A 183 1.84 -11.98 -2.30
CA SER A 183 1.31 -11.76 -3.65
C SER A 183 0.04 -10.92 -3.59
N ILE A 184 -0.84 -11.17 -2.62
CA ILE A 184 -2.05 -10.35 -2.40
C ILE A 184 -1.69 -8.90 -2.07
N LYS A 185 -0.68 -8.68 -1.21
CA LYS A 185 -0.21 -7.33 -0.87
C LYS A 185 0.36 -6.60 -2.07
N GLU A 186 1.17 -7.29 -2.88
CA GLU A 186 1.71 -6.71 -4.12
C GLU A 186 0.59 -6.36 -5.10
N TYR A 187 -0.44 -7.20 -5.22
CA TYR A 187 -1.61 -6.90 -6.04
C TYR A 187 -2.32 -5.62 -5.57
N ILE A 188 -2.57 -5.48 -4.27
CA ILE A 188 -3.20 -4.28 -3.69
C ILE A 188 -2.37 -3.05 -4.00
N HIS A 189 -1.04 -3.15 -3.87
CA HIS A 189 -0.12 -2.08 -4.22
C HIS A 189 -0.27 -1.69 -5.69
N LEU A 190 -0.19 -2.65 -6.63
CA LEU A 190 -0.36 -2.40 -8.06
C LEU A 190 -1.72 -1.77 -8.40
N GLN A 191 -2.79 -2.28 -7.80
CA GLN A 191 -4.15 -1.78 -7.99
C GLN A 191 -4.29 -0.32 -7.54
N ARG A 192 -3.54 0.09 -6.51
CA ARG A 192 -3.50 1.47 -6.00
C ARG A 192 -2.52 2.36 -6.74
N THR A 193 -1.38 1.86 -7.20
CA THR A 193 -0.32 2.71 -7.78
C THR A 193 -0.43 2.85 -9.29
N VAL A 194 -0.86 1.80 -10.00
CA VAL A 194 -0.91 1.78 -11.46
C VAL A 194 -2.22 2.41 -11.98
N LYS A 195 -2.09 3.31 -12.95
CA LYS A 195 -3.24 3.97 -13.60
C LYS A 195 -3.89 3.04 -14.62
N VAL A 196 -4.78 2.17 -14.15
CA VAL A 196 -5.51 1.23 -15.01
C VAL A 196 -6.60 1.93 -15.82
N ASP A 197 -7.29 2.91 -15.21
CA ASP A 197 -8.48 3.53 -15.78
C ASP A 197 -8.20 4.79 -16.62
N VAL A 198 -9.18 5.18 -17.45
CA VAL A 198 -9.16 6.38 -18.29
C VAL A 198 -10.41 7.22 -18.04
N ASP A 199 -10.28 8.53 -17.96
CA ASP A 199 -11.39 9.42 -17.69
C ASP A 199 -12.40 9.45 -18.85
N SER A 200 -13.50 10.19 -18.70
CA SER A 200 -14.52 10.34 -19.76
C SER A 200 -13.97 10.98 -21.04
N SER A 201 -12.76 11.53 -20.99
CA SER A 201 -12.02 12.12 -22.11
C SER A 201 -10.90 11.21 -22.64
N GLY A 202 -10.78 9.97 -22.15
CA GLY A 202 -9.76 8.99 -22.56
C GLY A 202 -8.36 9.21 -21.99
N LYS A 203 -8.15 10.19 -21.10
CA LYS A 203 -6.85 10.42 -20.42
C LYS A 203 -6.73 9.52 -19.20
N ARG A 204 -5.51 9.18 -18.76
CA ARG A 204 -5.30 8.34 -17.57
C ARG A 204 -6.03 8.93 -16.35
N CYS A 205 -7.07 8.25 -15.86
CA CYS A 205 -7.88 8.72 -14.75
C CYS A 205 -7.06 8.67 -13.45
N LYS A 206 -7.16 9.73 -12.63
CA LYS A 206 -6.50 9.82 -11.33
C LYS A 206 -7.40 9.34 -10.18
N GLU A 207 -8.70 9.20 -10.42
CA GLU A 207 -9.67 8.76 -9.42
C GLU A 207 -9.51 7.26 -9.17
N LYS A 208 -9.09 6.92 -7.95
CA LYS A 208 -8.77 5.57 -7.52
C LYS A 208 -9.75 5.18 -6.43
N MET A 209 -10.80 4.47 -6.80
CA MET A 209 -11.80 4.01 -5.83
C MET A 209 -11.86 2.49 -5.84
N MET A 210 -10.89 1.91 -5.12
CA MET A 210 -10.96 0.52 -4.67
C MET A 210 -11.08 0.54 -3.15
N ARG A 211 -12.08 -0.15 -2.61
CA ARG A 211 -12.21 -0.38 -1.17
C ARG A 211 -11.85 -1.82 -0.85
N VAL A 212 -10.84 -2.03 0.01
CA VAL A 212 -10.55 -3.35 0.58
C VAL A 212 -11.67 -3.69 1.56
N LEU A 213 -12.40 -4.78 1.29
CA LEU A 213 -13.48 -5.24 2.16
C LEU A 213 -12.97 -6.22 3.21
N CYS A 214 -12.08 -7.15 2.83
CA CYS A 214 -11.43 -8.05 3.76
C CYS A 214 -10.05 -8.52 3.25
N GLU A 215 -9.15 -8.82 4.19
CA GLU A 215 -7.92 -9.59 3.98
C GLU A 215 -7.81 -10.58 5.15
N THR A 216 -7.90 -11.88 4.90
CA THR A 216 -7.86 -12.90 5.96
C THR A 216 -7.15 -14.17 5.49
N GLN A 217 -6.47 -14.83 6.43
CA GLN A 217 -5.96 -16.18 6.23
C GLN A 217 -7.13 -17.18 6.27
N VAL A 218 -7.08 -18.22 5.44
CA VAL A 218 -8.07 -19.28 5.50
C VAL A 218 -7.45 -20.66 5.26
N SER A 219 -7.75 -21.59 6.17
CA SER A 219 -7.18 -22.94 6.18
C SER A 219 -8.06 -23.98 5.45
N ASP A 220 -9.38 -23.78 5.40
CA ASP A 220 -10.37 -24.82 5.02
C ASP A 220 -11.23 -24.49 3.79
N LEU A 221 -10.72 -23.70 2.84
CA LEU A 221 -11.50 -23.31 1.65
C LEU A 221 -11.16 -24.12 0.41
N LYS A 222 -12.18 -24.29 -0.44
CA LYS A 222 -11.99 -24.82 -1.80
C LYS A 222 -11.05 -23.88 -2.55
N ARG A 223 -9.88 -24.39 -2.92
CA ARG A 223 -8.90 -23.67 -3.73
C ARG A 223 -9.49 -23.37 -5.10
N ILE A 224 -9.57 -22.08 -5.43
CA ILE A 224 -9.86 -21.64 -6.79
C ILE A 224 -8.63 -21.97 -7.63
N SER A 225 -8.80 -22.73 -8.71
CA SER A 225 -7.69 -23.26 -9.53
C SER A 225 -7.08 -22.23 -10.49
N SER A 226 -7.83 -21.20 -10.84
CA SER A 226 -7.43 -20.18 -11.82
C SER A 226 -8.15 -18.86 -11.54
N PHE A 227 -7.66 -17.76 -12.13
CA PHE A 227 -8.40 -16.51 -12.10
C PHE A 227 -9.56 -16.55 -13.11
N GLU A 228 -10.80 -16.32 -12.67
CA GLU A 228 -12.00 -16.38 -13.51
C GLU A 228 -12.74 -15.04 -13.57
N ILE A 229 -13.49 -14.80 -14.64
CA ILE A 229 -14.35 -13.62 -14.80
C ILE A 229 -15.80 -14.08 -14.81
N LYS A 230 -16.63 -13.49 -13.95
CA LYS A 230 -18.03 -13.82 -13.75
C LYS A 230 -18.91 -12.58 -13.89
N GLU A 231 -19.91 -12.66 -14.75
CA GLU A 231 -20.97 -11.66 -14.82
C GLU A 231 -22.08 -12.05 -13.83
N CYS A 232 -22.43 -11.15 -12.92
CA CYS A 232 -23.50 -11.33 -11.94
C CYS A 232 -24.44 -10.14 -11.99
N LEU A 233 -25.65 -10.36 -12.48
CA LEU A 233 -26.69 -9.34 -12.67
C LEU A 233 -27.57 -9.15 -11.43
N SER A 234 -27.56 -10.13 -10.52
CA SER A 234 -28.29 -10.09 -9.25
C SER A 234 -27.40 -10.41 -8.05
N LEU A 235 -27.86 -10.05 -6.84
CA LEU A 235 -27.16 -10.39 -5.59
C LEU A 235 -27.28 -11.90 -5.30
N GLU A 236 -28.35 -12.52 -5.76
CA GLU A 236 -28.61 -13.96 -5.67
C GLU A 236 -27.60 -14.77 -6.48
N GLU A 237 -27.32 -14.34 -7.72
CA GLU A 237 -26.26 -14.93 -8.56
C GLU A 237 -24.88 -14.78 -7.91
N LEU A 238 -24.57 -13.57 -7.42
CA LEU A 238 -23.30 -13.29 -6.74
C LEU A 238 -23.13 -14.16 -5.48
N LYS A 239 -24.19 -14.28 -4.67
CA LYS A 239 -24.21 -15.18 -3.50
C LYS A 239 -23.93 -16.62 -3.89
N GLY A 240 -24.57 -17.10 -4.97
CA GLY A 240 -24.36 -18.46 -5.49
C GLY A 240 -22.91 -18.72 -5.90
N GLU A 241 -22.22 -17.74 -6.48
CA GLU A 241 -20.80 -17.85 -6.81
C GLU A 241 -19.91 -17.96 -5.56
N PHE A 242 -20.19 -17.20 -4.49
CA PHE A 242 -19.47 -17.31 -3.22
C PHE A 242 -19.74 -18.65 -2.53
N GLU A 243 -20.97 -19.18 -2.62
CA GLU A 243 -21.34 -20.48 -2.05
C GLU A 243 -20.59 -21.64 -2.74
N GLN A 244 -20.41 -21.59 -4.06
CA GLN A 244 -19.68 -22.62 -4.82
C GLN A 244 -18.23 -22.80 -4.33
N VAL A 245 -17.58 -21.71 -3.91
CA VAL A 245 -16.19 -21.70 -3.40
C VAL A 245 -16.10 -21.77 -1.88
N GLY A 246 -17.22 -21.96 -1.18
CA GLY A 246 -17.26 -22.08 0.29
C GLY A 246 -17.11 -20.75 1.04
N LEU A 247 -17.30 -19.62 0.38
CA LEU A 247 -17.10 -18.26 0.91
C LEU A 247 -18.39 -17.56 1.33
N LEU A 248 -19.46 -18.31 1.61
CA LEU A 248 -20.75 -17.74 1.97
C LEU A 248 -20.69 -16.81 3.18
N LYS A 249 -19.81 -17.09 4.15
CA LYS A 249 -19.60 -16.23 5.33
C LYS A 249 -19.05 -14.84 4.94
N LEU A 250 -18.05 -14.78 4.06
CA LEU A 250 -17.49 -13.51 3.56
C LEU A 250 -18.55 -12.70 2.81
N TYR A 251 -19.40 -13.38 2.02
CA TYR A 251 -20.51 -12.71 1.36
C TYR A 251 -21.47 -12.06 2.38
N GLN A 252 -21.87 -12.82 3.40
CA GLN A 252 -22.77 -12.33 4.44
C GLN A 252 -22.19 -11.14 5.21
N GLU A 253 -20.90 -11.19 5.55
CA GLU A 253 -20.24 -10.17 6.36
C GLU A 253 -19.93 -8.88 5.59
N PHE A 254 -19.42 -9.02 4.36
CA PHE A 254 -18.84 -7.89 3.63
C PHE A 254 -19.61 -7.45 2.40
N VAL A 255 -20.49 -8.29 1.85
CA VAL A 255 -21.22 -8.00 0.60
C VAL A 255 -22.66 -7.59 0.86
N THR A 256 -23.33 -8.16 1.88
CA THR A 256 -24.74 -7.81 2.17
C THR A 256 -24.93 -6.39 2.71
N THR A 257 -23.86 -5.79 3.24
CA THR A 257 -23.86 -4.41 3.76
C THR A 257 -23.53 -3.37 2.69
N LEU A 258 -23.24 -3.80 1.46
CA LEU A 258 -22.92 -2.92 0.35
C LEU A 258 -24.22 -2.30 -0.22
N PRO A 259 -24.18 -1.00 -0.58
CA PRO A 259 -25.33 -0.29 -1.14
C PRO A 259 -25.78 -0.82 -2.50
#